data_AF-A0A920LUJ9-F1
#
_entry.id   AF-A0A920LUJ9-F1
#
_cell.length_a   1.000
_cell.length_b   1.000
_cell.length_c   1.000
_cell.angle_alpha   90.00
_cell.angle_beta   90.00
_cell.angle_gamma   90.00
#
_symmetry.space_group_name_H-M   'P 1'
#
loop_
_entity.id
_entity.type
_entity.pdbx_description
1 polymer ?
#
loop_
_entity_poly.entity_id
_entity_poly.type
_entity_poly.pdbx_seq_one_letter_code
_entity_poly.pdbx_strand_id
1 'polypeptide(L)'
;MATSTLAKGDVQIAARDGHDVPEGTGLGPDGQPTNDPAEILKGVLLPFGGYKGSAIAMMVELLCAGMTGDYFSFEAGVHDNNDGGPAKGGELVIAISPQLVAGEGWQEHCAGFFDAISGLDGIRLPGDRRHKNRLDTGPRHINAELIDRIKDLC
;
A
#
# COMPACT_ATOMS: atom_id res chain seq x y z
N MET A 1 -0.62 -2.65 3.84
CA MET A 1 -1.62 -1.80 3.16
C MET A 1 -1.10 -0.38 3.19
N ALA A 2 -1.44 0.46 2.22
CA ALA A 2 -1.11 1.88 2.30
C ALA A 2 -2.01 2.59 3.33
N THR A 3 -1.54 3.71 3.88
CA THR A 3 -2.32 4.60 4.74
C THR A 3 -3.10 5.67 3.96
N SER A 4 -2.85 5.78 2.65
CA SER A 4 -3.71 6.46 1.67
C SER A 4 -4.89 5.58 1.24
N THR A 5 -5.95 6.19 0.70
CA THR A 5 -7.13 5.49 0.16
C THR A 5 -6.74 4.53 -0.97
N LEU A 6 -5.81 4.94 -1.84
CA LEU A 6 -5.24 4.14 -2.92
C LEU A 6 -3.72 4.35 -2.96
N ALA A 7 -2.97 3.33 -3.38
CA ALA A 7 -1.52 3.49 -3.52
C ALA A 7 -1.19 4.38 -4.72
N LYS A 8 -0.15 5.21 -4.62
CA LYS A 8 0.28 6.10 -5.72
C LYS A 8 0.55 5.33 -7.02
N GLY A 9 1.12 4.13 -6.93
CA GLY A 9 1.34 3.25 -8.08
C GLY A 9 0.05 2.82 -8.78
N ASP A 10 -1.02 2.53 -8.03
CA ASP A 10 -2.32 2.18 -8.61
C ASP A 10 -2.97 3.41 -9.30
N VAL A 11 -2.77 4.62 -8.76
CA VAL A 11 -3.21 5.88 -9.41
C VAL A 11 -2.41 6.14 -10.69
N GLN A 12 -1.11 5.86 -10.70
CA GLN A 12 -0.28 5.97 -11.91
C GLN A 12 -0.71 4.96 -12.99
N ILE A 13 -1.08 3.73 -12.60
CA ILE A 13 -1.64 2.73 -13.52
C ILE A 13 -2.97 3.23 -14.09
N ALA A 14 -3.86 3.77 -13.25
CA ALA A 14 -5.14 4.32 -13.69
C ALA A 14 -4.97 5.48 -14.68
N ALA A 15 -4.04 6.40 -14.41
CA ALA A 15 -3.71 7.50 -15.32
C ALA A 15 -3.13 7.00 -16.65
N ARG A 16 -2.24 6.00 -16.62
CA ARG A 16 -1.67 5.38 -17.83
C ARG A 16 -2.75 4.69 -18.67
N ASP A 17 -3.65 3.95 -18.02
CA ASP A 17 -4.68 3.14 -18.68
C ASP A 17 -5.93 3.96 -19.04
N GLY A 18 -5.99 5.23 -18.62
CA GLY A 18 -7.05 6.17 -18.96
C GLY A 18 -8.39 5.86 -18.29
N HIS A 19 -8.38 5.36 -17.06
CA HIS A 19 -9.59 5.08 -16.30
C HIS A 19 -9.63 5.86 -14.98
N ASP A 20 -10.85 6.21 -14.53
CA ASP A 20 -11.05 6.93 -13.27
C ASP A 20 -10.69 6.07 -12.06
N VAL A 21 -10.37 6.73 -10.95
CA VAL A 21 -10.20 6.09 -9.63
C VAL A 21 -11.44 6.31 -8.76
N PRO A 22 -11.66 5.53 -7.69
CA PRO A 22 -12.80 5.74 -6.81
C PRO A 22 -12.83 7.15 -6.20
N GLU A 23 -14.02 7.69 -5.99
CA GLU A 23 -14.23 8.95 -5.27
C GLU A 23 -13.55 8.94 -3.90
N GLY A 24 -12.97 10.08 -3.51
CA GLY A 24 -12.23 10.20 -2.25
C GLY A 24 -10.81 9.61 -2.28
N THR A 25 -10.29 9.29 -3.46
CA THR A 25 -8.88 8.89 -3.63
C THR A 25 -7.92 10.06 -3.41
N GLY A 26 -8.26 11.25 -3.91
CA GLY A 26 -7.38 12.41 -3.85
C GLY A 26 -8.08 13.73 -4.18
N LEU A 27 -7.29 14.79 -4.13
CA LEU A 27 -7.66 16.14 -4.53
C LEU A 27 -6.75 16.58 -5.68
N GLY A 28 -7.30 17.41 -6.58
CA GLY A 28 -6.53 18.10 -7.61
C GLY A 28 -5.63 19.21 -7.05
N PRO A 29 -4.85 19.88 -7.91
CA PRO A 29 -3.96 20.97 -7.50
C PRO A 29 -4.71 22.21 -6.96
N ASP A 30 -6.00 22.35 -7.29
CA ASP A 30 -6.91 23.38 -6.77
C ASP A 30 -7.52 23.03 -5.40
N GLY A 31 -7.17 21.86 -4.85
CA GLY A 31 -7.70 21.34 -3.60
C GLY A 31 -9.13 20.78 -3.70
N GLN A 32 -9.70 20.67 -4.91
CA GLN A 32 -11.03 20.09 -5.09
C GLN A 32 -10.97 18.55 -5.21
N PRO A 33 -11.97 17.82 -4.70
CA PRO A 33 -12.09 16.38 -4.95
C PRO A 33 -12.22 16.08 -6.44
N THR A 34 -11.53 15.04 -6.89
CA THR A 34 -11.61 14.55 -8.26
C THR A 34 -11.40 13.04 -8.30
N ASN A 35 -11.93 12.40 -9.34
CA ASN A 35 -11.72 11.00 -9.66
C ASN A 35 -10.75 10.82 -10.85
N ASP A 36 -10.26 11.92 -11.44
CA ASP A 36 -9.25 11.92 -12.49
C ASP A 36 -7.87 11.64 -11.87
N PRO A 37 -7.25 10.46 -12.14
CA PRO A 37 -5.95 10.14 -11.59
C PRO A 37 -4.83 11.08 -12.07
N ALA A 38 -4.93 11.67 -13.26
CA ALA A 38 -3.94 12.62 -13.76
C ALA A 38 -3.93 13.94 -12.98
N GLU A 39 -5.10 14.39 -12.52
CA GLU A 39 -5.23 15.56 -11.66
C GLU A 39 -4.79 15.25 -10.22
N ILE A 40 -5.13 14.07 -9.68
CA ILE A 40 -4.68 13.63 -8.35
C ILE A 40 -3.15 13.57 -8.26
N LEU A 41 -2.48 13.10 -9.31
CA LEU A 41 -1.01 13.03 -9.34
C LEU A 41 -0.33 14.40 -9.30
N LYS A 42 -1.03 15.46 -9.68
CA LYS A 42 -0.58 16.86 -9.54
C LYS A 42 -0.98 17.48 -8.20
N GLY A 43 -1.95 16.86 -7.50
CA GLY A 43 -2.43 17.27 -6.19
C GLY A 43 -1.97 16.33 -5.08
N VAL A 44 -2.91 15.77 -4.32
CA VAL A 44 -2.62 14.98 -3.11
C VAL A 44 -3.53 13.77 -2.97
N LEU A 45 -3.01 12.70 -2.37
CA LEU A 45 -3.79 11.52 -1.98
C LEU A 45 -4.42 11.71 -0.61
N LEU A 46 -5.68 11.29 -0.45
CA LEU A 46 -6.36 11.33 0.83
C LEU A 46 -6.06 10.08 1.67
N PRO A 47 -6.05 10.18 3.02
CA PRO A 47 -5.91 9.03 3.90
C PRO A 47 -7.15 8.16 3.90
N PHE A 48 -6.98 6.83 4.02
CA PHE A 48 -8.13 5.94 4.13
C PHE A 48 -8.91 6.23 5.43
N GLY A 49 -10.25 6.14 5.41
CA GLY A 49 -11.04 6.33 6.63
C GLY A 49 -10.89 7.72 7.28
N GLY A 50 -10.47 8.74 6.51
CA GLY A 50 -10.38 10.13 6.95
C GLY A 50 -9.42 10.34 8.12
N TYR A 51 -9.89 10.99 9.18
CA TYR A 51 -9.05 11.38 10.31
C TYR A 51 -8.36 10.19 11.01
N LYS A 52 -8.94 8.98 10.96
CA LYS A 52 -8.32 7.77 11.53
C LYS A 52 -7.12 7.30 10.71
N GLY A 53 -7.24 7.24 9.39
CA GLY A 53 -6.09 6.91 8.55
C GLY A 53 -5.04 8.00 8.58
N SER A 54 -5.44 9.27 8.74
CA SER A 54 -4.49 10.38 8.94
C SER A 54 -3.66 10.19 10.21
N ALA A 55 -4.29 9.77 11.32
CA ALA A 55 -3.56 9.47 12.56
C ALA A 55 -2.60 8.28 12.39
N ILE A 56 -3.00 7.25 11.64
CA ILE A 56 -2.13 6.10 11.34
C ILE A 56 -0.97 6.52 10.42
N ALA A 57 -1.20 7.37 9.41
CA ALA A 57 -0.15 7.90 8.55
C ALA A 57 0.88 8.70 9.36
N MET A 58 0.43 9.55 10.29
CA MET A 58 1.31 10.28 11.20
C MET A 58 2.10 9.34 12.11
N MET A 59 1.48 8.27 12.63
CA MET A 59 2.18 7.26 13.41
C MET A 59 3.29 6.57 12.58
N VAL A 60 3.04 6.27 11.31
CA VAL A 60 4.04 5.69 10.41
C VAL A 60 5.22 6.64 10.20
N GLU A 61 4.98 7.92 9.94
CA GLU A 61 6.07 8.93 9.82
C GLU A 61 6.95 8.96 11.07
N LEU A 62 6.33 9.03 12.25
CA LEU A 62 7.08 9.13 13.51
C LEU A 62 7.88 7.86 13.82
N LEU A 63 7.32 6.68 13.54
CA LEU A 63 7.96 5.40 13.84
C LEU A 63 9.01 5.00 12.79
N CYS A 64 8.77 5.29 11.52
CA CYS A 64 9.63 4.86 10.43
C CYS A 64 10.71 5.88 10.09
N ALA A 65 10.45 7.19 10.22
CA ALA A 65 11.45 8.24 9.98
C ALA A 65 11.97 8.81 11.29
N GLY A 66 11.07 9.38 12.11
CA GLY A 66 11.47 10.07 13.35
C GLY A 66 12.26 9.19 14.34
N MET A 67 11.83 7.94 14.53
CA MET A 67 12.49 7.01 15.47
C MET A 67 13.77 6.37 14.91
N THR A 68 13.83 6.14 13.60
CA THR A 68 15.00 5.54 12.95
C THR A 68 16.10 6.58 12.65
N GLY A 69 15.74 7.87 12.62
CA GLY A 69 16.61 8.98 12.23
C GLY A 69 16.73 9.17 10.72
N ASP A 70 15.89 8.50 9.92
CA ASP A 70 15.83 8.68 8.47
C ASP A 70 14.88 9.82 8.07
N TYR A 71 14.79 10.11 6.78
CA TYR A 71 13.98 11.21 6.25
C TYR A 71 12.47 10.99 6.45
N PHE A 72 11.79 12.03 6.92
CA PHE A 72 10.32 12.14 6.78
C PHE A 72 9.94 12.21 5.30
N SER A 73 8.71 11.85 4.93
CA SER A 73 8.31 11.82 3.51
C SER A 73 8.46 13.16 2.78
N PHE A 74 8.31 14.29 3.49
CA PHE A 74 8.52 15.62 2.89
C PHE A 74 10.01 15.92 2.64
N GLU A 75 10.91 15.40 3.48
CA GLU A 75 12.37 15.52 3.33
C GLU A 75 12.86 14.59 2.22
N ALA A 76 12.30 13.38 2.14
CA ALA A 76 12.57 12.42 1.08
C ALA A 76 12.35 13.03 -0.31
N GLY A 77 11.28 13.81 -0.49
CA GLY A 77 11.01 14.53 -1.74
C GLY A 77 12.01 15.65 -2.04
N VAL A 78 12.55 16.32 -1.02
CA VAL A 78 13.61 17.34 -1.18
C VAL A 78 14.95 16.70 -1.54
N HIS A 79 15.22 15.50 -1.03
CA HIS A 79 16.45 14.76 -1.21
C HIS A 79 16.41 13.73 -2.35
N ASP A 80 15.36 13.75 -3.16
CA ASP A 80 15.22 12.89 -4.34
C ASP A 80 16.30 13.25 -5.38
N ASN A 81 17.09 12.26 -5.77
CA ASN A 81 18.13 12.40 -6.79
C ASN A 81 17.59 12.27 -8.22
N ASN A 82 16.28 12.04 -8.37
CA ASN A 82 15.57 11.91 -9.65
C ASN A 82 16.13 10.81 -10.55
N ASP A 83 16.72 9.75 -9.98
CA ASP A 83 17.23 8.60 -10.74
C ASP A 83 16.13 7.57 -11.08
N GLY A 84 14.90 7.82 -10.61
CA GLY A 84 13.75 6.92 -10.78
C GLY A 84 13.72 5.75 -9.80
N GLY A 85 14.66 5.70 -8.85
CA GLY A 85 14.73 4.75 -7.75
C GLY A 85 13.68 5.01 -6.66
N PRO A 86 13.64 4.13 -5.63
CA PRO A 86 12.74 4.31 -4.50
C PRO A 86 13.11 5.56 -3.71
N ALA A 87 12.10 6.23 -3.15
CA ALA A 87 12.32 7.33 -2.21
C ALA A 87 13.14 6.84 -1.01
N LYS A 88 14.06 7.68 -0.54
CA LYS A 88 14.82 7.43 0.70
C LYS A 88 13.90 7.63 1.91
N GLY A 89 13.95 6.71 2.85
CA GLY A 89 13.21 6.78 4.10
C GLY A 89 13.50 5.56 4.96
N GLY A 90 13.02 5.59 6.20
CA GLY A 90 13.29 4.52 7.15
C GLY A 90 12.18 3.46 7.19
N GLU A 91 12.52 2.33 7.81
CA GLU A 91 11.61 1.20 8.02
C GLU A 91 11.68 0.74 9.48
N LEU A 92 10.52 0.49 10.08
CA LEU A 92 10.41 -0.15 11.38
C LEU A 92 9.84 -1.56 11.24
N VAL A 93 10.58 -2.55 11.75
CA VAL A 93 10.12 -3.93 11.87
C VAL A 93 9.95 -4.28 13.34
N ILE A 94 8.76 -4.75 13.72
CA ILE A 94 8.45 -5.23 15.06
C ILE A 94 8.18 -6.73 14.98
N ALA A 95 8.96 -7.53 15.69
CA ALA A 95 8.75 -8.97 15.85
C ALA A 95 8.38 -9.29 17.30
N ILE A 96 7.27 -9.99 17.49
CA ILE A 96 6.75 -10.38 18.81
C ILE A 96 6.64 -11.90 18.82
N SER A 97 7.19 -12.56 19.83
CA SER A 97 7.03 -14.00 20.01
C SER A 97 5.69 -14.31 20.67
N PRO A 98 4.71 -14.91 19.97
CA PRO A 98 3.42 -15.24 20.56
C PRO A 98 3.56 -16.21 21.73
N GLN A 99 4.53 -17.14 21.63
CA GLN A 99 4.83 -18.08 22.71
C GLN A 99 5.24 -17.38 24.01
N LEU A 100 5.97 -16.26 23.93
CA LEU A 100 6.41 -15.52 25.12
C LEU A 100 5.31 -14.62 25.68
N VAL A 101 4.44 -14.07 24.83
CA VAL A 101 3.40 -13.11 25.28
C VAL A 101 2.05 -13.75 25.62
N ALA A 102 1.71 -14.88 24.98
CA ALA A 102 0.43 -15.56 25.12
C ALA A 102 0.54 -16.99 25.69
N GLY A 103 1.73 -17.60 25.64
CA GLY A 103 1.95 -18.95 26.18
C GLY A 103 1.51 -20.07 25.24
N GLU A 104 1.43 -21.30 25.76
CA GLU A 104 0.95 -22.48 25.02
C GLU A 104 -0.52 -22.33 24.61
N GLY A 105 -0.90 -22.92 23.47
CA GLY A 105 -2.28 -22.88 22.97
C GLY A 105 -2.65 -21.64 22.15
N TRP A 106 -1.72 -20.71 21.93
CA TRP A 106 -1.99 -19.47 21.17
C TRP A 106 -2.38 -19.76 19.72
N GLN A 107 -1.79 -20.79 19.11
CA GLN A 107 -2.08 -21.19 17.73
C GLN A 107 -3.52 -21.65 17.59
N GLU A 108 -3.98 -22.56 18.46
CA GLU A 108 -5.35 -23.09 18.46
C GLU A 108 -6.36 -21.97 18.73
N HIS A 109 -6.03 -21.04 19.64
CA HIS A 109 -6.87 -19.88 19.90
C HIS A 109 -7.05 -18.99 18.66
N CYS A 110 -5.95 -18.68 17.95
CA CYS A 110 -6.01 -17.92 16.70
C CYS A 110 -6.73 -18.70 15.58
N ALA A 111 -6.50 -20.01 15.47
CA ALA A 111 -7.17 -20.87 14.49
C ALA A 111 -8.69 -20.83 14.68
N GLY A 112 -9.19 -20.94 15.92
CA GLY A 112 -10.62 -20.84 16.21
C GLY A 112 -11.24 -19.51 15.78
N PHE A 113 -10.51 -18.40 15.87
CA PHE A 113 -10.96 -17.11 15.34
C PHE A 113 -11.03 -17.11 13.80
N PHE A 114 -10.02 -17.67 13.13
CA PHE A 114 -10.03 -17.77 11.67
C PHE A 114 -11.16 -18.67 11.17
N ASP A 115 -11.45 -19.77 11.86
CA ASP A 115 -12.59 -20.66 11.54
C ASP A 115 -13.92 -19.92 11.69
N ALA A 116 -14.10 -19.18 12.79
CA ALA A 116 -15.31 -18.41 13.04
C ALA A 116 -15.54 -17.34 11.96
N ILE A 117 -14.49 -16.62 11.55
CA ILE A 117 -14.59 -15.59 10.51
C ILE A 117 -14.78 -16.21 9.12
N SER A 118 -14.08 -17.30 8.81
CA SER A 118 -14.17 -17.97 7.51
C SER A 118 -15.51 -18.68 7.31
N GLY A 119 -16.23 -18.99 8.39
CA GLY A 119 -17.59 -19.51 8.33
C GLY A 119 -18.66 -18.48 7.93
N LEU A 120 -18.32 -17.19 7.88
CA LEU A 120 -19.23 -16.13 7.42
C LEU A 120 -19.23 -16.03 5.90
N ASP A 121 -20.42 -15.93 5.31
CA ASP A 121 -20.56 -15.83 3.86
C ASP A 121 -19.92 -14.55 3.30
N GLY A 122 -19.26 -14.68 2.14
CA GLY A 122 -18.62 -13.56 1.44
C GLY A 122 -17.30 -13.03 2.03
N ILE A 123 -16.83 -13.56 3.17
CA ILE A 123 -15.58 -13.09 3.79
C ILE A 123 -14.33 -13.63 3.05
N ARG A 124 -13.28 -12.82 3.04
CA ARG A 124 -11.93 -13.19 2.61
C ARG A 124 -10.91 -12.73 3.64
N LEU A 125 -9.99 -13.60 4.02
CA LEU A 125 -8.92 -13.26 4.95
C LEU A 125 -7.83 -12.42 4.25
N PRO A 126 -7.18 -11.50 4.98
CA PRO A 126 -6.01 -10.78 4.48
C PRO A 126 -4.91 -11.76 4.03
N GLY A 127 -4.67 -11.79 2.72
CA GLY A 127 -3.68 -12.68 2.11
C GLY A 127 -4.27 -13.76 1.20
N ASP A 128 -5.55 -14.08 1.31
CA ASP A 128 -6.20 -15.13 0.49
C ASP A 128 -5.98 -14.93 -1.00
N ARG A 129 -6.22 -13.71 -1.50
CA ARG A 129 -6.00 -13.36 -2.91
C ARG A 129 -4.55 -13.62 -3.32
N ARG A 130 -3.57 -13.26 -2.48
CA ARG A 130 -2.14 -13.43 -2.79
C ARG A 130 -1.75 -14.91 -2.78
N HIS A 131 -2.26 -15.72 -1.86
CA HIS A 131 -2.01 -17.17 -1.83
C HIS A 131 -2.63 -17.86 -3.05
N LYS A 132 -3.88 -17.55 -3.38
CA LYS A 132 -4.55 -18.06 -4.59
C LYS A 132 -3.76 -17.70 -5.85
N ASN A 133 -3.39 -16.43 -6.01
CA ASN A 133 -2.59 -15.99 -7.15
C ASN A 133 -1.22 -16.67 -7.19
N ARG A 134 -0.56 -16.93 -6.05
CA ARG A 134 0.76 -17.60 -6.00
C ARG A 134 0.69 -19.06 -6.46
N LEU A 135 -0.41 -19.75 -6.15
CA LEU A 135 -0.60 -21.17 -6.50
C LEU A 135 -1.09 -21.36 -7.95
N ASP A 136 -1.57 -20.30 -8.58
CA ASP A 136 -1.98 -20.32 -9.98
C ASP A 136 -0.76 -20.51 -10.90
N THR A 137 -0.76 -21.64 -11.61
CA THR A 137 0.28 -22.02 -12.59
C THR A 137 -0.07 -21.60 -14.02
N GLY A 138 -1.19 -20.91 -14.22
CA GLY A 138 -1.61 -20.36 -15.49
C GLY A 138 -0.68 -19.23 -15.99
N PRO A 139 -0.85 -18.84 -17.28
CA PRO A 139 -0.07 -17.75 -17.85
C PRO A 139 -0.34 -16.42 -17.13
N ARG A 140 0.70 -15.58 -17.00
CA ARG A 140 0.57 -14.22 -16.50
C ARG A 140 0.35 -13.25 -17.64
N HIS A 141 -0.72 -12.47 -17.55
CA HIS A 141 -0.94 -11.37 -18.46
C HIS A 141 -0.04 -10.20 -18.05
N ILE A 142 0.88 -9.84 -18.95
CA ILE A 142 1.82 -8.73 -18.75
C ILE A 142 1.65 -7.78 -19.94
N ASN A 143 1.71 -6.48 -19.68
CA ASN A 143 1.67 -5.47 -20.73
C ASN A 143 2.90 -5.64 -21.67
N ALA A 144 2.65 -5.78 -22.97
CA ALA A 144 3.71 -6.01 -23.97
C ALA A 144 4.70 -4.84 -24.05
N GLU A 145 4.21 -3.60 -23.96
CA GLU A 145 5.05 -2.40 -23.96
C GLU A 145 6.03 -2.39 -22.78
N LEU A 146 5.59 -2.84 -21.60
CA LEU A 146 6.47 -2.99 -20.44
C LEU A 146 7.57 -4.04 -20.69
N ILE A 147 7.22 -5.15 -21.33
CA ILE A 147 8.20 -6.20 -21.68
C ILE A 147 9.24 -5.66 -22.66
N ASP A 148 8.81 -4.94 -23.70
CA ASP A 148 9.71 -4.38 -24.70
C ASP A 148 10.63 -3.33 -24.08
N ARG A 149 10.09 -2.45 -23.22
CA ARG A 149 10.89 -1.48 -22.47
C ARG A 149 11.94 -2.13 -21.55
N ILE A 150 11.62 -3.25 -20.91
CA ILE A 150 12.59 -3.97 -20.06
C ILE A 150 13.70 -4.59 -20.92
N LYS A 151 13.37 -5.13 -22.10
CA LYS A 151 14.37 -5.69 -23.02
C LYS A 151 15.32 -4.62 -23.54
N ASP A 152 14.83 -3.41 -23.79
CA ASP A 152 15.66 -2.29 -24.26
C ASP A 152 16.65 -1.77 -23.19
N LEU A 153 16.44 -2.13 -21.92
CA LEU A 153 17.37 -1.81 -20.81
C LEU A 153 18.47 -2.86 -20.62
N CYS A 154 18.38 -4.01 -21.32
CA CYS A 154 19.31 -5.13 -21.25
C CYS A 154 20.28 -5.10 -22.44
#